data_AF-A0AAI9CX33-F1
#
_entry.id   AF-A0AAI9CX33-F1
#
_cell.length_a   1.000
_cell.length_b   1.000
_cell.length_c   1.000
_cell.angle_alpha   90.00
_cell.angle_beta   90.00
_cell.angle_gamma   90.00
#
_symmetry.space_group_name_H-M   'P 1'
#
loop_
_entity.id
_entity.type
_entity.pdbx_description
1 polymer ?
#
loop_
_entity_poly.entity_id
_entity_poly.type
_entity_poly.pdbx_seq_one_letter_code
_entity_poly.pdbx_strand_id
1 'polypeptide(L)'
;MLGGQPTGRPVTTRFVWEGFRLLQEVHGDEPLTYVYSDQDSYDPLARIDGVDAPEIFWFHCQPNGTPERMTDSEGQVRWEGVNSAWGKLLRESETQVSGYSQNLRMQGQYLDRETGLHYNLFRYYDPDCGRFTQQDPIGLAGGINLYQYAPNALGWVDPWGLSCRNSWNDFQNKTKGVFSSRAWAAKAYNSLKGTTKPNRPNPTNYLDPSYVKQHLALFNDGISKIAWGVNRAEIGPPSGHFVMPKSVADNIIKKAGGDVGKLEKMLGLDPGDLGDSPVRIDILKPQGLRMPSGNEGGANDFWVPGGKTSGGIPEAVIDQTPVGDALITPIINK
;
A
#
# COMPACT_ATOMS: atom_id res chain seq x y z
N MET A 1 20.22 29.85 43.66
CA MET A 1 20.00 30.91 42.64
C MET A 1 19.47 30.23 41.39
N LEU A 2 18.18 30.41 41.10
CA LEU A 2 17.56 30.01 39.83
C LEU A 2 17.91 31.09 38.81
N GLY A 3 18.79 30.78 37.85
CA GLY A 3 19.37 31.78 36.94
C GLY A 3 19.66 31.26 35.54
N GLY A 4 18.82 30.34 35.03
CA GLY A 4 18.89 29.91 33.65
C GLY A 4 18.00 30.77 32.77
N GLN A 5 18.37 32.02 32.52
CA GLN A 5 17.75 32.73 31.40
C GLN A 5 18.31 32.11 30.11
N PRO A 6 17.45 31.73 29.15
CA PRO A 6 17.93 31.22 27.87
C PRO A 6 18.83 32.27 27.22
N THR A 7 20.10 31.92 27.04
CA THR A 7 21.09 32.76 26.37
C THR A 7 21.07 32.44 24.88
N GLY A 8 20.70 33.40 24.04
CA GLY A 8 20.64 33.21 22.59
C GLY A 8 19.63 34.18 21.95
N ARG A 9 19.68 34.29 20.62
CA ARG A 9 18.59 34.96 19.89
C ARG A 9 17.45 33.95 19.73
N PRO A 10 16.20 34.31 20.07
CA PRO A 10 15.07 33.45 19.77
C PRO A 10 14.99 33.24 18.25
N VAL A 11 14.85 31.99 17.85
CA VAL A 11 14.58 31.60 16.46
C VAL A 11 13.13 31.13 16.40
N THR A 12 12.46 31.39 15.30
CA THR A 12 11.10 30.88 15.06
C THR A 12 11.09 30.12 13.75
N THR A 13 10.68 28.86 13.83
CA THR A 13 10.42 28.00 12.66
C THR A 13 8.93 27.77 12.58
N ARG A 14 8.32 28.03 11.42
CA ARG A 14 6.92 27.66 11.15
C ARG A 14 6.88 26.39 10.32
N PHE A 15 6.02 25.45 10.71
CA PHE A 15 5.88 24.18 10.00
C PHE A 15 4.59 24.18 9.19
N VAL A 16 4.69 23.84 7.91
CA VAL A 16 3.55 23.65 7.00
C VAL A 16 3.35 22.17 6.78
N TRP A 17 2.11 21.69 6.87
CA TRP A 17 1.76 20.28 6.79
C TRP A 17 0.79 20.02 5.64
N GLU A 18 1.01 18.92 4.91
CA GLU A 18 0.06 18.33 3.98
C GLU A 18 -0.56 17.10 4.66
N GLY A 19 -1.77 17.26 5.19
CA GLY A 19 -2.38 16.23 6.05
C GLY A 19 -1.47 15.93 7.25
N PHE A 20 -0.91 14.71 7.29
CA PHE A 20 0.00 14.24 8.35
C PHE A 20 1.48 14.21 7.96
N ARG A 21 1.85 14.80 6.81
CA ARG A 21 3.22 14.86 6.31
C ARG A 21 3.76 16.28 6.38
N LEU A 22 4.98 16.45 6.89
CA LEU A 22 5.65 17.75 6.95
C LEU A 22 5.96 18.21 5.52
N LEU A 23 5.42 19.34 5.09
CA LEU A 23 5.63 19.86 3.74
C LEU A 23 6.76 20.89 3.71
N GLN A 24 6.78 21.81 4.68
CA GLN A 24 7.78 22.88 4.74
C GLN A 24 8.17 23.24 6.17
N GLU A 25 9.41 23.69 6.31
CA GLU A 25 9.86 24.53 7.41
C GLU A 25 10.09 25.94 6.89
N VAL A 26 9.64 26.96 7.62
CA VAL A 26 9.84 28.36 7.23
C VAL A 26 10.65 29.04 8.32
N HIS A 27 11.86 29.43 7.96
CA HIS A 27 12.81 30.14 8.82
C HIS A 27 12.83 31.62 8.42
N GLY A 28 12.16 32.47 9.21
CA GLY A 28 11.91 33.84 8.80
C GLY A 28 11.01 33.87 7.56
N ASP A 29 11.56 34.32 6.43
CA ASP A 29 10.88 34.35 5.13
C ASP A 29 11.38 33.26 4.16
N GLU A 30 12.34 32.43 4.57
CA GLU A 30 12.92 31.38 3.74
C GLU A 30 12.25 30.02 3.98
N PRO A 31 11.53 29.46 3.00
CA PRO A 31 10.98 28.12 3.09
C PRO A 31 12.00 27.05 2.70
N LEU A 32 12.03 25.97 3.47
CA LEU A 32 12.66 24.70 3.16
C LEU A 32 11.53 23.72 2.81
N THR A 33 11.37 23.41 1.53
CA THR A 33 10.28 22.57 1.03
C THR A 33 10.72 21.15 0.80
N TYR A 34 10.03 20.20 1.42
CA TYR A 34 10.32 18.78 1.26
C TYR A 34 9.52 18.17 0.11
N VAL A 35 10.22 17.42 -0.75
CA VAL A 35 9.66 16.61 -1.81
C VAL A 35 9.83 15.14 -1.45
N TYR A 36 8.78 14.35 -1.59
CA TYR A 36 8.74 12.94 -1.24
C TYR A 36 8.68 12.05 -2.48
N SER A 37 9.12 10.79 -2.35
CA SER A 37 9.27 9.88 -3.50
C SER A 37 7.96 9.50 -4.20
N ASP A 38 6.84 9.44 -3.47
CA ASP A 38 5.51 9.11 -4.00
C ASP A 38 4.40 9.87 -3.23
N GLN A 39 3.17 9.88 -3.77
CA GLN A 39 2.01 10.65 -3.25
C GLN A 39 1.76 10.42 -1.74
N ASP A 40 1.89 9.19 -1.25
CA ASP A 40 1.65 8.82 0.16
C ASP A 40 2.94 8.40 0.92
N SER A 41 4.10 8.69 0.35
CA SER A 41 5.39 8.30 0.93
C SER A 41 5.89 9.29 1.99
N TYR A 42 6.57 8.80 3.01
CA TYR A 42 7.34 9.62 3.96
C TYR A 42 8.85 9.58 3.68
N ASP A 43 9.25 8.87 2.62
CA ASP A 43 10.64 8.76 2.17
C ASP A 43 11.03 10.03 1.39
N PRO A 44 12.00 10.82 1.90
CA PRO A 44 12.34 12.11 1.32
C PRO A 44 13.16 11.94 0.04
N LEU A 45 12.82 12.71 -0.99
CA LEU A 45 13.48 12.70 -2.30
C LEU A 45 14.38 13.93 -2.47
N ALA A 46 13.86 15.11 -2.19
CA ALA A 46 14.61 16.37 -2.30
C ALA A 46 14.14 17.42 -1.29
N ARG A 47 14.98 18.44 -1.08
CA ARG A 47 14.64 19.67 -0.37
C ARG A 47 14.90 20.87 -1.27
N ILE A 48 13.99 21.83 -1.28
CA ILE A 48 14.07 23.07 -2.06
C ILE A 48 14.12 24.23 -1.07
N ASP A 49 15.26 24.91 -1.01
CA ASP A 49 15.52 26.01 -0.08
C ASP A 49 15.32 27.34 -0.84
N GLY A 50 14.33 28.15 -0.42
CA GLY A 50 14.03 29.47 -1.00
C GLY A 50 12.98 29.49 -2.11
N VAL A 51 12.69 30.68 -2.65
CA VAL A 51 11.62 30.92 -3.66
C VAL A 51 12.14 31.50 -4.98
N ASP A 52 12.85 32.63 -4.95
CA ASP A 52 13.21 33.36 -6.18
C ASP A 52 14.42 32.78 -6.91
N ALA A 53 15.33 32.15 -6.18
CA ALA A 53 16.50 31.45 -6.70
C ALA A 53 16.79 30.21 -5.83
N PRO A 54 15.92 29.19 -5.90
CA PRO A 54 15.97 28.11 -4.93
C PRO A 54 17.19 27.22 -5.13
N GLU A 55 17.81 26.83 -4.01
CA GLU A 55 18.80 25.75 -3.99
C GLU A 55 18.07 24.41 -3.82
N ILE A 56 18.42 23.43 -4.64
CA ILE A 56 17.83 22.09 -4.58
C ILE A 56 18.87 21.13 -4.04
N PHE A 57 18.45 20.30 -3.09
CA PHE A 57 19.26 19.25 -2.51
C PHE A 57 18.57 17.90 -2.63
N TRP A 58 19.32 16.87 -3.03
CA TRP A 58 18.81 15.51 -3.22
C TRP A 58 19.19 14.62 -2.05
N PHE A 59 18.22 13.88 -1.52
CA PHE A 59 18.43 12.95 -0.41
C PHE A 59 18.99 11.62 -0.88
N HIS A 60 19.91 11.09 -0.08
CA HIS A 60 20.40 9.71 -0.18
C HIS A 60 20.09 9.03 1.15
N CYS A 61 19.18 8.05 1.11
CA CYS A 61 18.60 7.46 2.31
C CYS A 61 18.93 5.97 2.48
N GLN A 62 18.92 5.53 3.75
CA GLN A 62 18.86 4.12 4.11
C GLN A 62 17.54 3.46 3.65
N PRO A 63 17.43 2.11 3.63
CA PRO A 63 16.19 1.42 3.27
C PRO A 63 14.95 1.79 4.11
N ASN A 64 15.15 2.29 5.33
CA ASN A 64 14.07 2.79 6.20
C ASN A 64 13.75 4.28 5.96
N GLY A 65 14.33 4.91 4.94
CA GLY A 65 14.14 6.32 4.57
C GLY A 65 14.92 7.33 5.41
N THR A 66 15.80 6.89 6.33
CA THR A 66 16.66 7.82 7.09
C THR A 66 17.68 8.49 6.18
N PRO A 67 17.76 9.82 6.13
CA PRO A 67 18.80 10.51 5.37
C PRO A 67 20.21 10.18 5.87
N GLU A 68 21.11 9.81 4.96
CA GLU A 68 22.55 9.69 5.19
C GLU A 68 23.33 10.82 4.55
N ARG A 69 22.88 11.31 3.39
CA ARG A 69 23.52 12.44 2.69
C ARG A 69 22.52 13.34 1.98
N MET A 70 22.94 14.58 1.76
CA MET A 70 22.35 15.49 0.78
C MET A 70 23.41 15.96 -0.20
N THR A 71 23.07 15.96 -1.48
CA THR A 71 23.91 16.53 -2.55
C THR A 71 23.24 17.73 -3.20
N ASP A 72 24.01 18.67 -3.72
CA ASP A 72 23.50 19.77 -4.56
C ASP A 72 23.38 19.34 -6.04
N SER A 73 23.08 20.32 -6.91
CA SER A 73 22.83 20.11 -8.35
C SER A 73 24.07 19.72 -9.14
N GLU A 74 25.25 19.96 -8.57
CA GLU A 74 26.55 19.57 -9.10
C GLU A 74 27.00 18.20 -8.54
N GLY A 75 26.20 17.59 -7.66
CA GLY A 75 26.50 16.32 -7.01
C GLY A 75 27.46 16.43 -5.83
N GLN A 76 27.77 17.64 -5.37
CA GLN A 76 28.64 17.84 -4.22
C GLN A 76 27.88 17.51 -2.93
N VAL A 77 28.52 16.81 -2.00
CA VAL A 77 27.92 16.51 -0.69
C VAL A 77 27.86 17.80 0.14
N ARG A 78 26.65 18.17 0.56
CA ARG A 78 26.36 19.36 1.38
C ARG A 78 25.98 19.03 2.81
N TRP A 79 25.53 17.81 3.04
CA TRP A 79 25.25 17.29 4.37
C TRP A 79 25.54 15.79 4.41
N GLU A 80 26.11 15.30 5.51
CA GLU A 80 26.26 13.89 5.82
C GLU A 80 25.89 13.62 7.29
N GLY A 81 25.05 12.61 7.51
CA GLY A 81 24.66 12.11 8.81
C GLY A 81 25.04 10.63 8.97
N VAL A 82 25.73 10.31 10.06
CA VAL A 82 25.98 8.93 10.48
C VAL A 82 25.02 8.58 11.60
N ASN A 83 24.15 7.60 11.36
CA ASN A 83 23.08 7.24 12.28
C ASN A 83 23.31 5.85 12.90
N SER A 84 22.85 5.67 14.15
CA SER A 84 22.72 4.34 14.75
C SER A 84 21.54 3.57 14.13
N ALA A 85 21.46 2.27 14.39
CA ALA A 85 20.36 1.43 13.92
C ALA A 85 18.96 1.90 14.38
N TRP A 86 18.89 2.65 15.49
CA TRP A 86 17.66 3.20 16.05
C TRP A 86 17.53 4.71 15.81
N GLY A 87 18.27 5.25 14.83
CA GLY A 87 18.12 6.63 14.35
C GLY A 87 18.86 7.69 15.14
N LYS A 88 19.66 7.33 16.15
CA LYS A 88 20.49 8.31 16.84
C LYS A 88 21.52 8.88 15.88
N LEU A 89 21.54 10.19 15.70
CA LEU A 89 22.61 10.87 14.96
C LEU A 89 23.91 10.81 15.78
N LEU A 90 24.88 10.05 15.29
CA LEU A 90 26.18 9.85 15.93
C LEU A 90 27.19 10.89 15.48
N ARG A 91 27.12 11.29 14.21
CA ARG A 91 27.96 12.33 13.62
C ARG A 91 27.18 13.08 12.56
N GLU A 92 27.39 14.38 12.50
CA GLU A 92 26.85 15.26 11.48
C GLU A 92 28.00 16.08 10.88
N SER A 93 28.02 16.20 9.56
CA SER A 93 28.92 17.08 8.83
C SER A 93 28.10 17.93 7.88
N GLU A 94 28.26 19.25 7.96
CA GLU A 94 27.50 20.22 7.17
C GLU A 94 28.46 21.14 6.42
N THR A 95 28.32 21.17 5.10
CA THR A 95 29.07 22.03 4.17
C THR A 95 28.10 22.82 3.28
N GLN A 96 26.84 22.89 3.70
CA GLN A 96 25.77 23.58 3.00
C GLN A 96 25.99 25.10 3.07
N VAL A 97 25.71 25.77 1.94
CA VAL A 97 25.92 27.22 1.80
C VAL A 97 24.77 28.01 2.42
N SER A 98 23.53 27.50 2.36
CA SER A 98 22.33 28.16 2.91
C SER A 98 22.33 28.29 4.44
N GLY A 99 23.09 27.44 5.15
CA GLY A 99 23.23 27.47 6.60
C GLY A 99 22.07 26.84 7.39
N TYR A 100 21.15 26.11 6.72
CA TYR A 100 20.04 25.41 7.36
C TYR A 100 20.29 23.91 7.50
N SER A 101 20.50 23.47 8.75
CA SER A 101 20.75 22.06 9.04
C SER A 101 19.60 21.14 8.64
N GLN A 102 19.94 19.90 8.27
CA GLN A 102 18.94 18.88 7.97
C GLN A 102 18.46 18.14 9.23
N ASN A 103 17.15 18.18 9.45
CA ASN A 103 16.45 17.66 10.62
C ASN A 103 15.56 16.45 10.35
N LEU A 104 15.26 16.05 9.10
CA LEU A 104 14.52 14.79 8.90
C LEU A 104 15.31 13.57 9.40
N ARG A 105 14.61 12.62 10.01
CA ARG A 105 15.18 11.37 10.54
C ARG A 105 14.52 10.18 9.85
N MET A 106 14.25 9.07 10.56
CA MET A 106 13.45 7.97 9.99
C MET A 106 12.11 8.50 9.48
N GLN A 107 11.47 7.78 8.54
CA GLN A 107 10.21 8.23 7.92
C GLN A 107 9.17 8.71 8.95
N GLY A 108 8.70 9.96 8.78
CA GLY A 108 7.76 10.63 9.69
C GLY A 108 8.40 11.40 10.85
N GLN A 109 9.71 11.26 11.07
CA GLN A 109 10.42 11.87 12.18
C GLN A 109 11.15 13.17 11.80
N TYR A 110 11.08 14.12 12.72
CA TYR A 110 11.79 15.39 12.67
C TYR A 110 12.64 15.57 13.94
N LEU A 111 13.94 15.83 13.79
CA LEU A 111 14.83 16.12 14.93
C LEU A 111 14.50 17.49 15.50
N ASP A 112 14.00 17.50 16.73
CA ASP A 112 14.03 18.67 17.58
C ASP A 112 15.44 18.78 18.20
N ARG A 113 16.22 19.75 17.70
CA ARG A 113 17.60 19.97 18.15
C ARG A 113 17.70 20.49 19.58
N GLU A 114 16.66 21.13 20.12
CA GLU A 114 16.68 21.66 21.49
C GLU A 114 16.62 20.53 22.52
N THR A 115 15.87 19.47 22.22
CA THR A 115 15.67 18.33 23.12
C THR A 115 16.50 17.10 22.73
N GLY A 116 16.94 17.01 21.47
CA GLY A 116 17.54 15.80 20.90
C GLY A 116 16.51 14.70 20.59
N LEU A 117 15.23 14.94 20.89
CA LEU A 117 14.15 14.00 20.60
C LEU A 117 13.70 14.14 19.15
N HIS A 118 13.09 13.10 18.63
CA HIS A 118 12.48 13.13 17.31
C HIS A 118 10.97 13.31 17.46
N TYR A 119 10.43 14.43 16.98
CA TYR A 119 9.00 14.62 16.83
C TYR A 119 8.49 13.64 15.76
N ASN A 120 7.54 12.78 16.14
CA ASN A 120 6.93 11.79 15.27
C ASN A 120 5.40 11.90 15.38
N LEU A 121 4.89 13.02 14.86
CA LEU A 121 3.48 13.41 14.77
C LEU A 121 2.68 13.28 16.09
N PHE A 122 2.25 12.07 16.45
CA PHE A 122 1.49 11.84 17.68
C PHE A 122 2.36 11.64 18.93
N ARG A 123 3.66 11.36 18.77
CA ARG A 123 4.57 11.05 19.89
C ARG A 123 5.98 11.60 19.65
N TYR A 124 6.71 11.82 20.74
CA TYR A 124 8.15 12.06 20.70
C TYR A 124 8.90 10.74 20.86
N TYR A 125 9.81 10.47 19.92
CA TYR A 125 10.70 9.33 19.92
C TYR A 125 12.05 9.71 20.52
N ASP A 126 12.54 8.89 21.46
CA ASP A 126 13.86 9.00 22.04
C ASP A 126 14.81 8.02 21.30
N PRO A 127 15.74 8.54 20.46
CA PRO A 127 16.66 7.70 19.71
C PRO A 127 17.77 7.07 20.56
N ASP A 128 18.04 7.58 21.77
CA ASP A 128 18.98 6.97 22.70
C ASP A 128 18.41 5.67 23.29
N CYS A 129 17.11 5.67 23.60
CA CYS A 129 16.43 4.53 24.19
C CYS A 129 15.70 3.63 23.16
N GLY A 130 15.62 4.05 21.91
CA GLY A 130 14.99 3.31 20.82
C GLY A 130 13.47 3.17 20.94
N ARG A 131 12.79 4.15 21.57
CA ARG A 131 11.36 4.05 21.93
C ARG A 131 10.65 5.40 21.99
N PHE A 132 9.32 5.38 21.99
CA PHE A 132 8.54 6.58 22.29
C PHE A 132 8.61 6.95 23.78
N THR A 133 8.51 8.25 24.04
CA THR A 133 8.49 8.82 25.39
C THR A 133 7.08 8.84 25.98
N GLN A 134 6.03 8.78 25.14
CA GLN A 134 4.62 8.65 25.54
C GLN A 134 4.05 7.28 25.20
N GLN A 135 3.02 6.86 25.95
CA GLN A 135 2.22 5.69 25.62
C GLN A 135 1.45 5.91 24.31
N ASP A 136 1.17 4.81 23.61
CA ASP A 136 0.38 4.83 22.40
C ASP A 136 -1.04 5.40 22.63
N PRO A 137 -1.44 6.48 21.95
CA PRO A 137 -2.78 7.06 22.08
C PRO A 137 -3.91 6.10 21.70
N ILE A 138 -3.65 5.12 20.81
CA ILE A 138 -4.63 4.08 20.44
C ILE A 138 -4.55 2.85 21.36
N GLY A 139 -3.72 2.91 22.41
CA GLY A 139 -3.58 1.88 23.43
C GLY A 139 -3.15 0.53 22.84
N LEU A 140 -3.76 -0.54 23.35
CA LEU A 140 -3.42 -1.91 22.94
C LEU A 140 -3.72 -2.23 21.46
N ALA A 141 -4.44 -1.35 20.75
CA ALA A 141 -4.63 -1.49 19.31
C ALA A 141 -3.34 -1.26 18.50
N GLY A 142 -2.39 -0.47 19.04
CA GLY A 142 -1.05 -0.26 18.47
C GLY A 142 -0.06 -1.39 18.81
N GLY A 143 -0.40 -2.24 19.79
CA GLY A 143 0.40 -3.38 20.22
C GLY A 143 0.49 -3.50 21.73
N ILE A 144 1.07 -4.60 22.22
CA ILE A 144 1.21 -4.87 23.66
C ILE A 144 2.29 -4.02 24.34
N ASN A 145 3.23 -3.46 23.56
CA ASN A 145 4.25 -2.56 24.06
C ASN A 145 3.91 -1.12 23.64
N LEU A 146 3.29 -0.38 24.55
CA LEU A 146 2.76 0.97 24.30
C LEU A 146 3.84 2.03 23.99
N TYR A 147 5.12 1.71 24.18
CA TYR A 147 6.24 2.63 23.91
C TYR A 147 7.06 2.20 22.68
N GLN A 148 6.71 1.10 22.02
CA GLN A 148 7.48 0.58 20.90
C GLN A 148 7.40 1.50 19.68
N TYR A 149 8.54 1.80 19.06
CA TYR A 149 8.60 2.46 17.75
C TYR A 149 8.26 1.49 16.62
N ALA A 150 9.05 0.42 16.51
CA ALA A 150 8.82 -0.61 15.50
C ALA A 150 9.38 -1.98 15.92
N PRO A 151 8.89 -3.09 15.32
CA PRO A 151 9.51 -4.40 15.51
C PRO A 151 10.97 -4.44 15.08
N ASN A 152 11.34 -3.66 14.04
CA ASN A 152 12.70 -3.53 13.54
C ASN A 152 12.86 -2.22 12.75
N ALA A 153 13.71 -1.30 13.21
CA ALA A 153 13.90 0.02 12.63
C ALA A 153 14.50 0.05 11.20
N LEU A 154 15.10 -1.05 10.71
CA LEU A 154 15.66 -1.13 9.34
C LEU A 154 14.62 -1.51 8.29
N GLY A 155 13.63 -2.33 8.65
CA GLY A 155 12.61 -2.84 7.73
C GLY A 155 11.19 -2.34 8.00
N TRP A 156 10.97 -1.71 9.15
CA TRP A 156 9.68 -1.22 9.61
C TRP A 156 9.82 0.24 10.03
N VAL A 157 8.85 1.04 9.61
CA VAL A 157 8.72 2.46 9.95
C VAL A 157 7.33 2.70 10.53
N ASP A 158 7.21 3.66 11.43
CA ASP A 158 5.94 4.15 11.97
C ASP A 158 5.82 5.66 11.74
N PRO A 159 5.41 6.10 10.53
CA PRO A 159 5.42 7.50 10.18
C PRO A 159 4.44 8.38 10.95
N TRP A 160 3.43 7.76 11.57
CA TRP A 160 2.47 8.47 12.41
C TRP A 160 2.84 8.38 13.89
N GLY A 161 3.63 7.39 14.28
CA GLY A 161 3.83 7.08 15.68
C GLY A 161 2.58 6.45 16.28
N LEU A 162 1.89 5.55 15.57
CA LEU A 162 0.74 4.78 16.05
C LEU A 162 0.87 3.29 15.73
N SER A 163 1.28 2.94 14.51
CA SER A 163 1.44 1.54 14.10
C SER A 163 2.33 1.44 12.87
N CYS A 164 3.29 0.51 12.89
CA CYS A 164 4.15 0.31 11.75
C CYS A 164 3.38 -0.29 10.56
N ARG A 165 3.20 0.48 9.50
CA ARG A 165 2.66 0.00 8.22
C ARG A 165 3.66 0.33 7.12
N ASN A 166 4.06 -0.68 6.36
CA ASN A 166 4.71 -0.48 5.07
C ASN A 166 3.89 -1.18 3.99
N SER A 167 4.01 -0.71 2.76
CA SER A 167 3.27 -1.24 1.59
C SER A 167 3.55 -2.73 1.36
N TRP A 168 4.72 -3.23 1.76
CA TRP A 168 5.03 -4.65 1.77
C TRP A 168 4.14 -5.44 2.75
N ASN A 169 3.94 -4.98 3.98
CA ASN A 169 3.10 -5.64 4.97
C ASN A 169 1.63 -5.60 4.60
N ASP A 170 1.16 -4.47 4.04
CA ASP A 170 -0.20 -4.37 3.49
C ASP A 170 -0.39 -5.39 2.36
N PHE A 171 0.58 -5.48 1.44
CA PHE A 171 0.60 -6.50 0.40
C PHE A 171 0.57 -7.92 1.00
N GLN A 172 1.44 -8.24 1.96
CA GLN A 172 1.48 -9.56 2.61
C GLN A 172 0.15 -9.92 3.28
N ASN A 173 -0.53 -8.94 3.90
CA ASN A 173 -1.82 -9.13 4.55
C ASN A 173 -2.92 -9.40 3.51
N LYS A 174 -2.97 -8.61 2.43
CA LYS A 174 -3.97 -8.74 1.35
C LYS A 174 -3.78 -10.03 0.55
N THR A 175 -2.56 -10.53 0.40
CA THR A 175 -2.24 -11.72 -0.40
C THR A 175 -1.97 -12.97 0.45
N LYS A 176 -2.53 -13.03 1.66
CA LYS A 176 -2.28 -14.13 2.58
C LYS A 176 -2.72 -15.47 1.97
N GLY A 177 -1.80 -16.43 1.89
CA GLY A 177 -2.06 -17.77 1.33
C GLY A 177 -2.09 -17.84 -0.20
N VAL A 178 -1.75 -16.75 -0.90
CA VAL A 178 -1.59 -16.75 -2.36
C VAL A 178 -0.22 -17.29 -2.78
N PHE A 179 0.84 -16.91 -2.06
CA PHE A 179 2.22 -17.26 -2.43
C PHE A 179 2.73 -18.44 -1.63
N SER A 180 3.41 -19.37 -2.31
CA SER A 180 4.03 -20.56 -1.72
C SER A 180 5.20 -20.25 -0.78
N SER A 181 5.84 -19.08 -0.94
CA SER A 181 6.95 -18.62 -0.08
C SER A 181 7.04 -17.10 -0.02
N ARG A 182 7.81 -16.58 0.95
CA ARG A 182 8.13 -15.13 1.03
C ARG A 182 8.89 -14.64 -0.21
N ALA A 183 9.69 -15.49 -0.85
CA ALA A 183 10.43 -15.13 -2.07
C ALA A 183 9.47 -14.88 -3.24
N TRP A 184 8.45 -15.73 -3.41
CA TRP A 184 7.41 -15.52 -4.42
C TRP A 184 6.55 -14.29 -4.11
N ALA A 185 6.22 -14.07 -2.84
CA ALA A 185 5.53 -12.85 -2.44
C ALA A 185 6.36 -11.60 -2.77
N ALA A 186 7.68 -11.60 -2.51
CA ALA A 186 8.57 -10.47 -2.80
C ALA A 186 8.68 -10.23 -4.31
N LYS A 187 8.81 -11.30 -5.11
CA LYS A 187 8.82 -11.23 -6.57
C LYS A 187 7.54 -10.56 -7.10
N ALA A 188 6.38 -10.95 -6.57
CA ALA A 188 5.10 -10.36 -6.95
C ALA A 188 4.95 -8.91 -6.52
N TYR A 189 5.31 -8.58 -5.29
CA TYR A 189 5.33 -7.20 -4.82
C TYR A 189 6.20 -6.32 -5.71
N ASN A 190 7.44 -6.72 -6.01
CA ASN A 190 8.33 -5.96 -6.88
C ASN A 190 7.81 -5.84 -8.33
N SER A 191 7.08 -6.85 -8.82
CA SER A 191 6.50 -6.82 -10.16
C SER A 191 5.28 -5.90 -10.24
N LEU A 192 4.53 -5.76 -9.14
CA LEU A 192 3.26 -5.03 -9.11
C LEU A 192 3.42 -3.60 -8.56
N LYS A 193 4.45 -3.33 -7.76
CA LYS A 193 4.71 -2.01 -7.17
C LYS A 193 4.82 -0.97 -8.28
N GLY A 194 4.02 0.10 -8.17
CA GLY A 194 4.00 1.20 -9.16
C GLY A 194 3.25 0.89 -10.46
N THR A 195 2.66 -0.30 -10.61
CA THR A 195 1.86 -0.65 -11.80
C THR A 195 0.39 -0.32 -11.61
N THR A 196 -0.25 0.16 -12.67
CA THR A 196 -1.68 0.49 -12.71
C THR A 196 -2.35 -0.21 -13.89
N LYS A 197 -3.68 -0.39 -13.85
CA LYS A 197 -4.45 -0.89 -15.00
C LYS A 197 -4.36 0.12 -16.16
N PRO A 198 -4.06 -0.29 -17.41
CA PRO A 198 -3.98 -1.66 -17.94
C PRO A 198 -2.55 -2.23 -18.04
N ASN A 199 -1.58 -1.64 -17.35
CA ASN A 199 -0.15 -1.96 -17.46
C ASN A 199 0.35 -2.93 -16.37
N ARG A 200 -0.53 -3.75 -15.78
CA ARG A 200 -0.10 -4.77 -14.81
C ARG A 200 0.59 -5.94 -15.53
N PRO A 201 1.68 -6.51 -14.99
CA PRO A 201 2.40 -7.61 -15.62
C PRO A 201 1.54 -8.88 -15.71
N ASN A 202 1.91 -9.77 -16.62
CA ASN A 202 1.27 -11.08 -16.73
C ASN A 202 1.46 -11.87 -15.42
N PRO A 203 0.40 -12.48 -14.84
CA PRO A 203 0.50 -13.27 -13.62
C PRO A 203 1.54 -14.39 -13.66
N THR A 204 1.84 -14.98 -14.82
CA THR A 204 2.88 -16.02 -14.95
C THR A 204 4.28 -15.51 -14.66
N ASN A 205 4.51 -14.18 -14.72
CA ASN A 205 5.80 -13.59 -14.39
C ASN A 205 6.09 -13.65 -12.88
N TYR A 206 5.05 -13.64 -12.04
CA TYR A 206 5.21 -13.47 -10.59
C TYR A 206 4.43 -14.44 -9.70
N LEU A 207 3.52 -15.25 -10.25
CA LEU A 207 2.88 -16.34 -9.54
C LEU A 207 3.70 -17.63 -9.67
N ASP A 208 3.67 -18.44 -8.63
CA ASP A 208 4.27 -19.77 -8.64
C ASP A 208 3.54 -20.65 -9.70
N PRO A 209 4.24 -21.25 -10.68
CA PRO A 209 3.61 -22.07 -11.71
C PRO A 209 2.80 -23.25 -11.15
N SER A 210 3.24 -23.83 -10.02
CA SER A 210 2.51 -24.91 -9.36
C SER A 210 1.21 -24.41 -8.72
N TYR A 211 1.23 -23.21 -8.15
CA TYR A 211 0.03 -22.53 -7.64
C TYR A 211 -0.95 -22.24 -8.78
N VAL A 212 -0.48 -21.66 -9.89
CA VAL A 212 -1.31 -21.37 -11.06
C VAL A 212 -2.00 -22.64 -11.55
N LYS A 213 -1.25 -23.74 -11.70
CA LYS A 213 -1.81 -25.03 -12.12
C LYS A 213 -2.86 -25.56 -11.15
N GLN A 214 -2.59 -25.53 -9.84
CA GLN A 214 -3.54 -26.00 -8.82
C GLN A 214 -4.80 -25.14 -8.76
N HIS A 215 -4.65 -23.82 -8.87
CA HIS A 215 -5.75 -22.87 -8.84
C HIS A 215 -6.68 -23.06 -10.04
N LEU A 216 -6.12 -23.14 -11.26
CA LEU A 216 -6.92 -23.35 -12.46
C LEU A 216 -7.58 -24.75 -12.50
N ALA A 217 -6.99 -25.75 -11.84
CA ALA A 217 -7.60 -27.07 -11.70
C ALA A 217 -8.90 -27.06 -10.88
N LEU A 218 -9.15 -26.02 -10.07
CA LEU A 218 -10.43 -25.85 -9.37
C LEU A 218 -11.61 -25.67 -10.34
N PHE A 219 -11.35 -25.29 -11.59
CA PHE A 219 -12.37 -25.01 -12.61
C PHE A 219 -12.64 -26.23 -13.51
N ASN A 220 -11.98 -27.37 -13.26
CA ASN A 220 -12.10 -28.58 -14.07
C ASN A 220 -13.49 -29.23 -14.02
N ASP A 221 -14.25 -28.99 -12.95
CA ASP A 221 -15.63 -29.47 -12.80
C ASP A 221 -16.68 -28.54 -13.45
N GLY A 222 -16.22 -27.45 -14.05
CA GLY A 222 -17.02 -26.48 -14.78
C GLY A 222 -16.81 -25.05 -14.31
N ILE A 223 -17.36 -24.12 -15.09
CA ILE A 223 -17.20 -22.69 -14.88
C ILE A 223 -18.57 -22.04 -14.81
N SER A 224 -18.77 -21.22 -13.79
CA SER A 224 -20.00 -20.46 -13.58
C SER A 224 -19.70 -18.98 -13.40
N LYS A 225 -20.69 -18.15 -13.74
CA LYS A 225 -20.76 -16.73 -13.39
C LYS A 225 -22.16 -16.44 -12.84
N ILE A 226 -22.27 -15.50 -11.92
CA ILE A 226 -23.55 -14.96 -11.45
C ILE A 226 -23.62 -13.51 -11.90
N ALA A 227 -24.75 -13.10 -12.46
CA ALA A 227 -24.96 -11.76 -12.97
C ALA A 227 -26.44 -11.36 -12.92
N TRP A 228 -26.70 -10.05 -13.01
CA TRP A 228 -28.04 -9.52 -13.19
C TRP A 228 -28.52 -9.72 -14.64
N GLY A 229 -29.06 -10.92 -14.92
CA GLY A 229 -29.54 -11.31 -16.24
C GLY A 229 -28.46 -11.42 -17.33
N VAL A 230 -28.90 -11.69 -18.56
CA VAL A 230 -28.07 -11.64 -19.78
C VAL A 230 -28.87 -10.94 -20.88
N ASN A 231 -28.43 -9.75 -21.29
CA ASN A 231 -29.11 -8.91 -22.28
C ASN A 231 -28.25 -8.60 -23.52
N ARG A 232 -27.23 -9.42 -23.78
CA ARG A 232 -26.27 -9.25 -24.88
C ARG A 232 -26.10 -10.57 -25.62
N ALA A 233 -25.65 -10.51 -26.88
CA ALA A 233 -25.28 -11.71 -27.64
C ALA A 233 -24.03 -12.42 -27.06
N GLU A 234 -23.20 -11.67 -26.35
CA GLU A 234 -21.92 -12.10 -25.77
C GLU A 234 -21.89 -11.85 -24.25
N ILE A 235 -21.32 -12.79 -23.51
CA ILE A 235 -21.10 -12.71 -22.06
C ILE A 235 -19.70 -12.16 -21.82
N GLY A 236 -19.63 -11.06 -21.07
CA GLY A 236 -18.37 -10.38 -20.74
C GLY A 236 -17.85 -9.46 -21.83
N PRO A 237 -16.82 -8.64 -21.53
CA PRO A 237 -16.16 -7.79 -22.53
C PRO A 237 -15.11 -8.58 -23.33
N PRO A 238 -14.66 -8.07 -24.50
CA PRO A 238 -13.61 -8.69 -25.32
C PRO A 238 -12.27 -8.91 -24.60
N SER A 239 -11.97 -8.14 -23.55
CA SER A 239 -10.77 -8.32 -22.72
C SER A 239 -10.82 -9.55 -21.80
N GLY A 240 -11.95 -10.27 -21.79
CA GLY A 240 -12.22 -11.41 -20.93
C GLY A 240 -13.07 -11.04 -19.72
N HIS A 241 -13.66 -12.05 -19.08
CA HIS A 241 -14.53 -11.86 -17.92
C HIS A 241 -14.23 -12.84 -16.78
N PHE A 242 -14.50 -12.35 -15.57
CA PHE A 242 -14.33 -13.10 -14.34
C PHE A 242 -15.40 -14.18 -14.18
N VAL A 243 -14.93 -15.35 -13.77
CA VAL A 243 -15.70 -16.56 -13.53
C VAL A 243 -15.22 -17.27 -12.27
N MET A 244 -16.06 -18.15 -11.71
CA MET A 244 -15.77 -18.97 -10.54
C MET A 244 -15.98 -20.46 -10.86
N PRO A 245 -15.43 -21.39 -10.04
CA PRO A 245 -15.71 -22.81 -10.18
C PRO A 245 -17.21 -23.12 -10.05
N LYS A 246 -17.70 -24.08 -10.83
CA LYS A 246 -19.11 -24.49 -10.81
C LYS A 246 -19.56 -24.96 -9.43
N SER A 247 -18.74 -25.77 -8.75
CA SER A 247 -19.01 -26.24 -7.39
C SER A 247 -19.05 -25.12 -6.35
N VAL A 248 -18.30 -24.04 -6.55
CA VAL A 248 -18.37 -22.86 -5.67
C VAL A 248 -19.71 -22.15 -5.88
N ALA A 249 -20.13 -21.94 -7.13
CA ALA A 249 -21.44 -21.37 -7.46
C ALA A 249 -22.60 -22.19 -6.85
N ASP A 250 -22.55 -23.53 -6.94
CA ASP A 250 -23.53 -24.42 -6.32
C ASP A 250 -23.65 -24.16 -4.81
N ASN A 251 -22.50 -24.10 -4.13
CA ASN A 251 -22.44 -23.95 -2.69
C ASN A 251 -22.93 -22.58 -2.21
N ILE A 252 -22.56 -21.50 -2.90
CA ILE A 252 -22.97 -20.14 -2.50
C ILE A 252 -24.47 -19.92 -2.76
N ILE A 253 -25.00 -20.39 -3.88
CA ILE A 253 -26.44 -20.29 -4.20
C ILE A 253 -27.25 -21.08 -3.17
N LYS A 254 -26.83 -22.31 -2.86
CA LYS A 254 -27.48 -23.13 -1.83
C LYS A 254 -27.45 -22.46 -0.45
N LYS A 255 -26.33 -21.86 -0.06
CA LYS A 255 -26.18 -21.14 1.22
C LYS A 255 -26.98 -19.85 1.27
N ALA A 256 -27.11 -19.15 0.15
CA ALA A 256 -27.94 -17.96 0.04
C ALA A 256 -29.42 -18.31 0.26
N GLY A 257 -29.88 -19.48 -0.23
CA GLY A 257 -31.22 -19.97 0.04
C GLY A 257 -32.32 -19.08 -0.54
N GLY A 258 -32.04 -18.42 -1.67
CA GLY A 258 -32.94 -17.48 -2.34
C GLY A 258 -32.78 -16.01 -1.91
N ASP A 259 -31.97 -15.71 -0.89
CA ASP A 259 -31.68 -14.34 -0.47
C ASP A 259 -30.58 -13.70 -1.34
N VAL A 260 -30.95 -12.71 -2.15
CA VAL A 260 -30.03 -11.98 -3.05
C VAL A 260 -28.99 -11.18 -2.27
N GLY A 261 -29.39 -10.47 -1.22
CA GLY A 261 -28.45 -9.64 -0.45
C GLY A 261 -27.40 -10.51 0.26
N LYS A 262 -27.80 -11.69 0.72
CA LYS A 262 -26.86 -12.69 1.24
C LYS A 262 -25.92 -13.22 0.14
N LEU A 263 -26.43 -13.46 -1.07
CA LEU A 263 -25.63 -13.90 -2.20
C LEU A 263 -24.60 -12.83 -2.62
N GLU A 264 -25.01 -11.57 -2.73
CA GLU A 264 -24.14 -10.41 -3.01
C GLU A 264 -23.01 -10.32 -2.00
N LYS A 265 -23.35 -10.36 -0.70
CA LYS A 265 -22.36 -10.35 0.38
C LYS A 265 -21.36 -11.51 0.29
N MET A 266 -21.83 -12.70 -0.07
CA MET A 266 -20.95 -13.88 -0.23
C MET A 266 -20.02 -13.74 -1.44
N LEU A 267 -20.48 -13.10 -2.52
CA LEU A 267 -19.69 -12.81 -3.71
C LEU A 267 -18.75 -11.60 -3.55
N GLY A 268 -18.93 -10.81 -2.49
CA GLY A 268 -18.20 -9.56 -2.29
C GLY A 268 -18.67 -8.43 -3.23
N LEU A 269 -19.96 -8.45 -3.58
CA LEU A 269 -20.64 -7.43 -4.37
C LEU A 269 -21.34 -6.40 -3.46
N ASP A 270 -21.61 -5.22 -4.01
CA ASP A 270 -22.39 -4.19 -3.33
C ASP A 270 -23.89 -4.53 -3.35
N PRO A 271 -24.68 -4.07 -2.36
CA PRO A 271 -26.12 -4.31 -2.34
C PRO A 271 -26.82 -3.80 -3.62
N GLY A 272 -27.51 -4.69 -4.32
CA GLY A 272 -28.23 -4.39 -5.56
C GLY A 272 -27.46 -4.68 -6.86
N ASP A 273 -26.18 -5.05 -6.81
CA ASP A 273 -25.38 -5.42 -7.99
C ASP A 273 -25.98 -6.59 -8.80
N LEU A 274 -26.70 -7.49 -8.12
CA LEU A 274 -27.37 -8.63 -8.75
C LEU A 274 -28.80 -8.33 -9.21
N GLY A 275 -29.33 -7.16 -8.83
CA GLY A 275 -30.67 -6.69 -9.15
C GLY A 275 -31.79 -7.66 -8.77
N ASP A 276 -32.96 -7.46 -9.38
CA ASP A 276 -34.19 -8.16 -8.99
C ASP A 276 -34.33 -9.58 -9.60
N SER A 277 -33.43 -9.97 -10.49
CA SER A 277 -33.53 -11.23 -11.23
C SER A 277 -32.14 -11.79 -11.58
N PRO A 278 -31.37 -12.20 -10.57
CA PRO A 278 -30.07 -12.78 -10.80
C PRO A 278 -30.17 -14.13 -11.52
N VAL A 279 -29.20 -14.36 -12.40
CA VAL A 279 -29.04 -15.60 -13.13
C VAL A 279 -27.66 -16.19 -12.87
N ARG A 280 -27.62 -17.51 -12.86
CA ARG A 280 -26.39 -18.28 -13.00
C ARG A 280 -26.17 -18.55 -14.49
N ILE A 281 -24.94 -18.34 -14.91
CA ILE A 281 -24.47 -18.56 -16.28
C ILE A 281 -23.40 -19.64 -16.20
N ASP A 282 -23.73 -20.86 -16.62
CA ASP A 282 -22.77 -21.95 -16.73
C ASP A 282 -22.14 -21.95 -18.12
N ILE A 283 -20.82 -21.81 -18.19
CA ILE A 283 -20.10 -21.72 -19.45
C ILE A 283 -19.75 -23.14 -19.92
N LEU A 284 -20.35 -23.57 -21.02
CA LEU A 284 -20.26 -24.96 -21.49
C LEU A 284 -18.95 -25.23 -22.24
N LYS A 285 -18.40 -24.22 -22.91
CA LYS A 285 -17.17 -24.31 -23.72
C LYS A 285 -16.21 -23.15 -23.42
N PRO A 286 -15.64 -23.07 -22.21
CA PRO A 286 -14.77 -21.97 -21.85
C PRO A 286 -13.51 -21.95 -22.71
N GLN A 287 -13.11 -20.75 -23.17
CA GLN A 287 -11.87 -20.50 -23.90
C GLN A 287 -10.96 -19.57 -23.10
N GLY A 288 -9.65 -19.74 -23.24
CA GLY A 288 -8.67 -18.82 -22.66
C GLY A 288 -8.62 -18.79 -21.12
N LEU A 289 -9.01 -19.88 -20.44
CA LEU A 289 -8.96 -19.96 -18.98
C LEU A 289 -7.56 -19.63 -18.45
N ARG A 290 -7.48 -18.57 -17.63
CA ARG A 290 -6.22 -18.04 -17.10
C ARG A 290 -6.40 -17.32 -15.76
N MET A 291 -5.28 -17.07 -15.09
CA MET A 291 -5.27 -16.22 -13.89
C MET A 291 -5.63 -14.78 -14.24
N PRO A 292 -6.41 -14.07 -13.40
CA PRO A 292 -6.70 -12.66 -13.61
C PRO A 292 -5.42 -11.82 -13.46
N SER A 293 -5.21 -10.93 -14.42
CA SER A 293 -4.10 -9.97 -14.41
C SER A 293 -4.44 -8.66 -13.70
N GLY A 294 -5.72 -8.41 -13.49
CA GLY A 294 -6.22 -7.12 -13.03
C GLY A 294 -6.31 -6.09 -14.15
N ASN A 295 -5.97 -6.46 -15.39
CA ASN A 295 -6.15 -5.58 -16.56
C ASN A 295 -7.53 -5.76 -17.21
N GLU A 296 -8.29 -6.78 -16.81
CA GLU A 296 -9.60 -7.09 -17.35
C GLU A 296 -10.62 -5.98 -17.04
N GLY A 297 -11.62 -5.81 -17.91
CA GLY A 297 -12.61 -4.74 -17.78
C GLY A 297 -13.26 -4.67 -16.40
N GLY A 298 -13.58 -5.82 -15.80
CA GLY A 298 -14.22 -5.94 -14.48
C GLY A 298 -13.30 -5.80 -13.26
N ALA A 299 -11.99 -5.67 -13.41
CA ALA A 299 -11.10 -5.46 -12.27
C ALA A 299 -11.25 -4.04 -11.70
N ASN A 300 -11.48 -3.93 -10.39
CA ASN A 300 -11.62 -2.67 -9.63
C ASN A 300 -10.46 -2.49 -8.62
N ASP A 301 -10.58 -1.53 -7.71
CA ASP A 301 -9.55 -1.20 -6.71
C ASP A 301 -9.39 -2.26 -5.61
N PHE A 302 -10.32 -3.21 -5.51
CA PHE A 302 -10.24 -4.35 -4.60
C PHE A 302 -9.51 -5.55 -5.20
N TRP A 303 -9.10 -5.47 -6.47
CA TRP A 303 -8.37 -6.54 -7.12
C TRP A 303 -7.03 -6.80 -6.42
N VAL A 304 -6.76 -8.07 -6.13
CA VAL A 304 -5.48 -8.55 -5.59
C VAL A 304 -4.96 -9.70 -6.45
N PRO A 305 -3.62 -9.88 -6.55
CA PRO A 305 -3.06 -11.01 -7.28
C PRO A 305 -3.41 -12.34 -6.60
N GLY A 306 -3.55 -13.40 -7.39
CA GLY A 306 -3.75 -14.76 -6.87
C GLY A 306 -5.09 -15.40 -7.19
N GLY A 307 -5.98 -14.68 -7.88
CA GLY A 307 -7.25 -15.24 -8.39
C GLY A 307 -8.24 -15.56 -7.29
N LYS A 308 -8.35 -14.71 -6.26
CA LYS A 308 -9.42 -14.85 -5.27
C LYS A 308 -10.08 -13.50 -5.02
N THR A 309 -11.38 -13.50 -4.76
CA THR A 309 -12.07 -12.30 -4.25
C THR A 309 -11.58 -11.96 -2.84
N SER A 310 -11.92 -10.77 -2.35
CA SER A 310 -11.73 -10.38 -0.94
C SER A 310 -12.39 -11.36 0.05
N GLY A 311 -13.49 -12.02 -0.38
CA GLY A 311 -14.19 -13.06 0.36
C GLY A 311 -13.55 -14.46 0.27
N GLY A 312 -12.44 -14.60 -0.45
CA GLY A 312 -11.69 -15.86 -0.60
C GLY A 312 -12.26 -16.81 -1.65
N ILE A 313 -13.23 -16.39 -2.46
CA ILE A 313 -13.78 -17.19 -3.55
C ILE A 313 -12.74 -17.30 -4.67
N PRO A 314 -12.38 -18.51 -5.14
CA PRO A 314 -11.53 -18.68 -6.30
C PRO A 314 -12.16 -18.08 -7.56
N GLU A 315 -11.36 -17.30 -8.29
CA GLU A 315 -11.71 -16.66 -9.55
C GLU A 315 -10.64 -16.91 -10.61
N ALA A 316 -11.10 -16.95 -11.85
CA ALA A 316 -10.29 -16.98 -13.06
C ALA A 316 -10.91 -16.06 -14.11
N VAL A 317 -10.20 -15.90 -15.22
CA VAL A 317 -10.68 -15.16 -16.39
C VAL A 317 -10.76 -16.12 -17.57
N ILE A 318 -11.83 -16.00 -18.33
CA ILE A 318 -11.97 -16.63 -19.66
C ILE A 318 -12.20 -15.55 -20.70
N ASP A 319 -12.06 -15.92 -21.96
CA ASP A 319 -12.39 -15.05 -23.09
C ASP A 319 -13.90 -14.75 -23.13
N GLN A 320 -14.26 -13.69 -23.87
CA GLN A 320 -15.67 -13.39 -24.15
C GLN A 320 -16.38 -14.64 -24.70
N THR A 321 -17.60 -14.89 -24.21
CA THR A 321 -18.31 -16.13 -24.50
C THR A 321 -19.64 -15.86 -25.21
N PRO A 322 -19.91 -16.47 -26.37
CA PRO A 322 -21.22 -16.37 -27.00
C PRO A 322 -22.31 -16.91 -26.09
N VAL A 323 -23.46 -16.23 -26.01
CA VAL A 323 -24.57 -16.67 -25.17
C VAL A 323 -25.05 -18.10 -25.52
N GLY A 324 -24.94 -18.50 -26.79
CA GLY A 324 -25.27 -19.86 -27.23
C GLY A 324 -24.38 -20.96 -26.65
N ASP A 325 -23.19 -20.63 -26.12
CA ASP A 325 -22.28 -21.56 -25.44
C ASP A 325 -22.42 -21.51 -23.91
N ALA A 326 -23.51 -20.92 -23.40
CA ALA A 326 -23.82 -20.87 -21.97
C ALA A 326 -25.22 -21.41 -21.65
N LEU A 327 -25.35 -22.03 -20.48
CA LEU A 327 -26.64 -22.38 -19.87
C LEU A 327 -26.99 -21.30 -18.84
N ILE A 328 -28.11 -20.62 -19.04
CA ILE A 328 -28.57 -19.54 -18.17
C ILE A 328 -29.75 -20.05 -17.32
N THR A 329 -29.60 -19.99 -16.00
CA THR A 329 -30.59 -20.49 -15.04
C THR A 329 -30.95 -19.39 -14.05
N PRO A 330 -32.24 -19.06 -13.85
CA PRO A 330 -32.67 -18.16 -12.79
C PRO A 330 -32.24 -18.67 -11.41
N ILE A 331 -31.72 -17.78 -10.55
CA ILE A 331 -31.32 -18.16 -9.18
C ILE A 331 -32.50 -18.10 -8.22
N ILE A 332 -33.47 -17.22 -8.49
CA ILE A 332 -34.72 -17.11 -7.75
C ILE A 332 -35.85 -17.54 -8.68
N ASN A 333 -36.65 -18.50 -8.22
CA ASN A 333 -37.96 -18.75 -8.83
C ASN A 333 -38.91 -17.69 -8.27
N LYS A 334 -39.48 -16.85 -9.14
CA LYS A 334 -40.62 -16.01 -8.77
C LYS A 334 -41.84 -16.87 -8.45
#